data_AF-A0A431HMH4-F1
#
_entry.id   AF-A0A431HMH4-F1
#
_cell.length_a   1.000
_cell.length_b   1.000
_cell.length_c   1.000
_cell.angle_alpha   90.00
_cell.angle_beta   90.00
_cell.angle_gamma   90.00
#
_symmetry.space_group_name_H-M   'P 1'
#
loop_
_entity.id
_entity.type
_entity.pdbx_description
1 polymer ?
#
loop_
_entity_poly.entity_id
_entity_poly.type
_entity_poly.pdbx_seq_one_letter_code
_entity_poly.pdbx_strand_id
1 'polypeptide(L)'
;MVEILQWLFVTERDQLIYSNKNKLFKEMVEEYEFDEEQVSEVLSWFEPITFEYQNLIVSHNLVRELSEWEKKFVPSSVIEKVLSLESDKTISSLEREILFDRLGELCLDYAVATDEMDVIFDGLLNHMKNYGGANPLDNAQNNTYYWMNNTVH
;
A
#
# COMPACT_ATOMS: atom_id res chain seq x y z
N MET A 1 8.50 4.05 11.10
CA MET A 1 7.50 3.82 10.03
C MET A 1 7.94 4.33 8.65
N VAL A 2 8.16 5.64 8.44
CA VAL A 2 8.55 6.23 7.13
C VAL A 2 9.77 5.53 6.51
N GLU A 3 10.85 5.41 7.29
CA GLU A 3 12.08 4.74 6.85
C GLU A 3 11.86 3.26 6.47
N ILE A 4 11.01 2.55 7.21
CA ILE A 4 10.69 1.15 6.96
C ILE A 4 9.90 1.00 5.65
N LEU A 5 8.93 1.88 5.39
CA LEU A 5 8.17 1.92 4.14
C LEU A 5 9.10 2.21 2.95
N GLN A 6 9.96 3.22 3.07
CA GLN A 6 10.94 3.53 2.04
C GLN A 6 11.88 2.36 1.78
N TRP A 7 12.40 1.72 2.84
CA TRP A 7 13.25 0.55 2.71
C TRP A 7 12.53 -0.58 1.99
N LEU A 8 11.29 -0.90 2.37
CA LEU A 8 10.49 -1.95 1.72
C LEU A 8 10.37 -1.72 0.22
N PHE A 9 10.06 -0.49 -0.19
CA PHE A 9 9.85 -0.16 -1.60
C PHE A 9 11.15 -0.05 -2.39
N VAL A 10 12.19 0.58 -1.83
CA VAL A 10 13.49 0.73 -2.50
C VAL A 10 14.18 -0.63 -2.67
N THR A 11 13.96 -1.57 -1.75
CA THR A 11 14.53 -2.92 -1.82
C THR A 11 13.62 -3.95 -2.49
N GLU A 12 12.43 -3.53 -2.96
CA GLU A 12 11.41 -4.40 -3.55
C GLU A 12 11.05 -5.60 -2.64
N ARG A 13 11.14 -5.41 -1.33
CA ARG A 13 10.86 -6.45 -0.32
C ARG A 13 9.39 -6.54 0.04
N ASP A 14 8.60 -5.56 -0.39
CA ASP A 14 7.14 -5.54 -0.31
C ASP A 14 6.50 -6.76 -0.99
N GLN A 15 7.12 -7.35 -2.01
CA GLN A 15 6.67 -8.61 -2.64
C GLN A 15 6.62 -9.81 -1.67
N LEU A 16 7.41 -9.78 -0.60
CA LEU A 16 7.49 -10.87 0.39
C LEU A 16 6.36 -10.81 1.42
N ILE A 17 5.60 -9.71 1.47
CA ILE A 17 4.52 -9.50 2.44
C ILE A 17 3.49 -10.63 2.37
N TYR A 18 3.10 -11.04 1.16
CA TYR A 18 2.07 -12.08 0.98
C TYR A 18 2.63 -13.50 0.91
N SER A 19 3.87 -13.66 0.45
CA SER A 19 4.47 -14.98 0.25
C SER A 19 5.22 -15.49 1.48
N ASN A 20 5.79 -14.60 2.31
CA ASN A 20 6.58 -14.98 3.46
C ASN A 20 6.73 -13.86 4.52
N LYS A 21 5.60 -13.33 5.02
CA LYS A 21 5.53 -12.26 6.05
C LYS A 21 6.47 -12.51 7.25
N ASN A 22 6.53 -13.75 7.75
CA ASN A 22 7.36 -14.11 8.91
C ASN A 22 8.86 -14.02 8.62
N LYS A 23 9.30 -14.39 7.42
CA LYS A 23 10.72 -14.24 7.04
C LYS A 23 11.07 -12.77 6.88
N LEU A 24 10.21 -12.00 6.20
CA LEU A 24 10.41 -10.57 6.03
C LEU A 24 10.49 -9.85 7.38
N PHE A 25 9.59 -10.18 8.32
CA PHE A 25 9.61 -9.65 9.68
C PHE A 25 10.95 -9.92 10.39
N LYS A 26 11.42 -11.17 10.36
CA LYS A 26 12.71 -11.54 10.97
C LYS A 26 13.88 -10.81 10.33
N GLU A 27 13.90 -10.73 9.00
CA GLU A 27 14.94 -9.99 8.27
C GLU A 27 14.98 -8.52 8.72
N MET A 28 13.83 -7.85 8.79
CA MET A 28 13.73 -6.46 9.19
C MET A 28 14.19 -6.20 10.63
N VAL A 29 13.83 -7.07 11.57
CA VAL A 29 14.17 -6.91 13.00
C VAL A 29 15.58 -7.40 13.32
N GLU A 30 15.98 -8.58 12.81
CA GLU A 30 17.25 -9.22 13.18
C GLU A 30 18.43 -8.75 12.32
N GLU A 31 18.22 -8.47 11.03
CA GLU A 31 19.31 -8.11 10.10
C GLU A 31 19.45 -6.59 9.92
N TYR A 32 18.32 -5.87 9.90
CA TYR A 32 18.29 -4.41 9.70
C TYR A 32 18.01 -3.62 10.98
N GLU A 33 17.86 -4.29 12.11
CA GLU A 33 17.69 -3.69 13.45
C GLU A 33 16.51 -2.68 13.53
N PHE A 34 15.48 -2.85 12.70
CA PHE A 34 14.26 -2.06 12.81
C PHE A 34 13.47 -2.42 14.08
N ASP A 35 12.76 -1.44 14.62
CA ASP A 35 11.92 -1.63 15.80
C ASP A 35 10.76 -2.60 15.52
N GLU A 36 10.58 -3.59 16.41
CA GLU A 36 9.63 -4.69 16.24
C GLU A 36 8.17 -4.21 16.16
N GLU A 37 7.82 -3.19 16.95
CA GLU A 37 6.47 -2.62 16.97
C GLU A 37 6.19 -1.88 15.67
N GLN A 38 7.15 -1.06 15.20
CA GLN A 38 7.03 -0.34 13.93
C GLN A 38 7.02 -1.28 12.72
N VAL A 39 7.79 -2.37 12.73
CA VAL A 39 7.74 -3.38 11.66
C VAL A 39 6.36 -4.04 11.63
N SER A 40 5.82 -4.40 12.79
CA SER A 40 4.47 -4.98 12.90
C SER A 40 3.40 -4.05 12.34
N GLU A 41 3.45 -2.77 12.73
CA GLU A 41 2.57 -1.71 12.25
C GLU A 41 2.65 -1.56 10.73
N VAL A 42 3.86 -1.43 10.17
CA VAL A 42 4.05 -1.29 8.72
C VAL A 42 3.55 -2.52 7.96
N LEU A 43 3.84 -3.73 8.43
CA LEU A 43 3.33 -4.93 7.77
C LEU A 43 1.82 -5.11 7.93
N SER A 44 1.19 -4.46 8.91
CA SER A 44 -0.26 -4.44 9.07
C SER A 44 -0.96 -3.56 8.01
N TRP A 45 -0.31 -2.51 7.53
CA TRP A 45 -0.84 -1.64 6.46
C TRP A 45 -1.13 -2.36 5.14
N PHE A 46 -0.42 -3.45 4.91
CA PHE A 46 -0.53 -4.30 3.72
C PHE A 46 -1.34 -5.57 3.98
N GLU A 47 -1.90 -5.75 5.19
CA GLU A 47 -2.93 -6.78 5.40
C GLU A 47 -4.04 -6.60 4.37
N PRO A 48 -4.69 -7.70 3.94
CA PRO A 48 -5.36 -7.75 2.67
C PRO A 48 -6.35 -6.60 2.53
N ILE A 49 -5.96 -5.63 1.70
CA ILE A 49 -6.78 -4.50 1.29
C ILE A 49 -8.14 -5.01 0.75
N THR A 50 -8.20 -6.29 0.34
CA THR A 50 -9.40 -7.07 -0.01
C THR A 50 -10.49 -7.15 1.04
N PHE A 51 -10.20 -7.10 2.33
CA PHE A 51 -11.26 -7.05 3.34
C PHE A 51 -11.92 -5.66 3.40
N GLU A 52 -11.15 -4.60 3.16
CA GLU A 52 -11.64 -3.22 3.08
C GLU A 52 -12.34 -2.96 1.73
N TYR A 53 -11.83 -3.53 0.62
CA TYR A 53 -12.43 -3.46 -0.72
C TYR A 53 -13.90 -3.91 -0.76
N GLN A 54 -14.30 -4.89 0.06
CA GLN A 54 -15.68 -5.39 0.07
C GLN A 54 -16.67 -4.45 0.77
N ASN A 55 -16.18 -3.59 1.66
CA ASN A 55 -17.01 -2.75 2.53
C ASN A 55 -16.98 -1.26 2.14
N LEU A 56 -16.05 -0.85 1.27
CA LEU A 56 -15.94 0.53 0.83
C LEU A 56 -17.04 0.88 -0.20
N ILE A 57 -17.98 1.73 0.21
CA ILE A 57 -19.02 2.26 -0.68
C ILE A 57 -18.43 3.45 -1.45
N VAL A 58 -17.93 3.19 -2.65
CA VAL A 58 -17.41 4.25 -3.54
C VAL A 58 -18.55 4.82 -4.38
N SER A 59 -18.89 6.09 -4.18
CA SER A 59 -19.87 6.78 -5.02
C SER A 59 -19.23 7.22 -6.34
N HIS A 60 -19.51 6.50 -7.42
CA HIS A 60 -18.92 6.75 -8.73
C HIS A 60 -19.55 7.96 -9.47
N ASN A 61 -20.67 8.49 -8.97
CA ASN A 61 -21.48 9.51 -9.65
C ASN A 61 -21.37 10.91 -9.01
N LEU A 62 -20.60 11.05 -7.93
CA LEU A 62 -20.38 12.33 -7.25
C LEU A 62 -18.93 12.77 -7.48
N VAL A 63 -18.74 14.06 -7.77
CA VAL A 63 -17.41 14.68 -7.68
C VAL A 63 -16.91 14.46 -6.26
N ARG A 64 -15.78 13.76 -6.06
CA ARG A 64 -15.20 13.56 -4.73
C ARG A 64 -14.89 14.92 -4.13
N GLU A 65 -15.54 15.24 -3.02
CA GLU A 65 -15.12 16.35 -2.17
C GLU A 65 -14.04 15.86 -1.22
N LEU A 66 -12.89 16.51 -1.24
CA LEU A 66 -11.84 16.28 -0.24
C LEU A 66 -12.36 16.73 1.13
N SER A 67 -12.19 15.87 2.12
CA SER A 67 -12.44 16.20 3.50
C SER A 67 -11.47 17.28 4.01
N GLU A 68 -11.84 17.92 5.11
CA GLU A 68 -10.99 18.94 5.74
C GLU A 68 -9.69 18.37 6.31
N TRP A 69 -9.67 17.08 6.68
CA TRP A 69 -8.45 16.44 7.15
C TRP A 69 -7.49 16.18 5.99
N GLU A 70 -7.98 15.69 4.84
CA GLU A 70 -7.14 15.45 3.66
C GLU A 70 -6.47 16.74 3.20
N LYS A 71 -7.25 17.83 3.10
CA LYS A 71 -6.72 19.14 2.71
C LYS A 71 -5.67 19.68 3.68
N LYS A 72 -5.75 19.29 4.95
CA LYS A 72 -4.91 19.81 6.02
C LYS A 72 -3.60 19.04 6.16
N PHE A 73 -3.64 17.72 6.01
CA PHE A 73 -2.52 16.84 6.34
C PHE A 73 -1.85 16.24 5.12
N VAL A 74 -2.60 15.91 4.06
CA VAL A 74 -2.01 15.33 2.84
C VAL A 74 -1.41 16.46 1.99
N PRO A 75 -0.14 16.36 1.55
CA PRO A 75 0.47 17.36 0.69
C PRO A 75 -0.34 17.58 -0.59
N SER A 76 -0.54 18.84 -0.99
CA SER A 76 -1.36 19.18 -2.17
C SER A 76 -0.83 18.54 -3.46
N SER A 77 0.48 18.39 -3.59
CA SER A 77 1.11 17.68 -4.71
C SER A 77 0.67 16.22 -4.82
N VAL A 78 0.55 15.52 -3.69
CA VAL A 78 0.08 14.13 -3.62
C VAL A 78 -1.39 14.05 -3.98
N ILE A 79 -2.20 14.96 -3.46
CA ILE A 79 -3.64 15.05 -3.79
C ILE A 79 -3.82 15.23 -5.30
N GLU A 80 -3.11 16.18 -5.91
CA GLU A 80 -3.16 16.43 -7.35
C GLU A 80 -2.72 15.20 -8.15
N LYS A 81 -1.65 14.52 -7.72
CA LYS A 81 -1.13 13.29 -8.35
C LYS A 81 -2.17 12.16 -8.32
N VAL A 82 -2.77 11.90 -7.16
CA VAL A 82 -3.82 10.88 -6.98
C VAL A 82 -5.03 11.16 -7.89
N LEU A 83 -5.54 12.40 -7.87
CA LEU A 83 -6.71 12.78 -8.66
C LEU A 83 -6.43 12.75 -10.17
N SER A 84 -5.22 13.13 -10.60
CA SER A 84 -4.79 13.02 -12.00
C SER A 84 -4.79 11.56 -12.47
N LEU A 85 -4.25 10.64 -11.65
CA LEU A 85 -4.21 9.22 -12.01
C LEU A 85 -5.60 8.59 -12.11
N GLU A 86 -6.55 9.00 -11.28
CA GLU A 86 -7.95 8.57 -11.40
C GLU A 86 -8.58 9.13 -12.68
N SER A 87 -8.42 10.44 -12.93
CA SER A 87 -8.96 11.11 -14.13
C SER A 87 -8.48 10.45 -15.42
N ASP A 88 -7.21 10.06 -15.46
CA ASP A 88 -6.58 9.36 -16.59
C ASP A 88 -6.86 7.85 -16.60
N LYS A 89 -7.67 7.35 -15.66
CA LYS A 89 -8.04 5.93 -15.49
C LYS A 89 -6.85 5.00 -15.27
N THR A 90 -5.74 5.51 -14.75
CA THR A 90 -4.57 4.73 -14.37
C THR A 90 -4.80 3.97 -13.06
N ILE A 91 -5.64 4.52 -12.19
CA ILE A 91 -6.17 3.87 -11.00
C ILE A 91 -7.70 3.99 -10.99
N SER A 92 -8.35 3.05 -10.34
CA SER A 92 -9.79 3.07 -10.05
C SER A 92 -10.10 4.04 -8.90
N SER A 93 -11.37 4.45 -8.81
CA SER A 93 -11.85 5.25 -7.68
C SER A 93 -11.65 4.57 -6.32
N LEU A 94 -11.57 3.24 -6.31
CA LEU A 94 -11.33 2.45 -5.10
C LEU A 94 -9.85 2.49 -4.68
N GLU A 95 -8.92 2.27 -5.63
CA GLU A 95 -7.48 2.44 -5.37
C GLU A 95 -7.14 3.87 -4.94
N ARG A 96 -7.84 4.87 -5.48
CA ARG A 96 -7.76 6.25 -5.01
C ARG A 96 -8.11 6.38 -3.52
N GLU A 97 -9.20 5.75 -3.06
CA GLU A 97 -9.57 5.82 -1.62
C GLU A 97 -8.48 5.24 -0.74
N ILE A 98 -7.92 4.09 -1.13
CA ILE A 98 -6.86 3.42 -0.36
C ILE A 98 -5.59 4.26 -0.31
N LEU A 99 -5.22 4.88 -1.43
CA LEU A 99 -4.09 5.82 -1.43
C LEU A 99 -4.35 6.97 -0.46
N PHE A 100 -5.53 7.59 -0.51
CA PHE A 100 -5.84 8.68 0.41
C PHE A 100 -5.89 8.24 1.87
N ASP A 101 -6.42 7.06 2.14
CA ASP A 101 -6.49 6.51 3.49
C ASP A 101 -5.09 6.26 4.05
N ARG A 102 -4.25 5.50 3.35
CA ARG A 102 -2.89 5.18 3.80
C ARG A 102 -1.98 6.41 3.86
N LEU A 103 -1.97 7.24 2.82
CA LEU A 103 -1.15 8.46 2.83
C LEU A 103 -1.68 9.45 3.88
N GLY A 104 -2.98 9.46 4.11
CA GLY A 104 -3.65 10.25 5.13
C GLY A 104 -3.22 9.87 6.53
N GLU A 105 -3.31 8.58 6.87
CA GLU A 105 -2.82 8.02 8.13
C GLU A 105 -1.33 8.36 8.33
N LEU A 106 -0.49 8.19 7.30
CA LEU A 106 0.92 8.56 7.38
C LEU A 106 1.12 10.02 7.80
N CYS A 107 0.37 10.93 7.16
CA CYS A 107 0.50 12.37 7.38
C CYS A 107 -0.11 12.85 8.69
N LEU A 108 -1.00 12.05 9.30
CA LEU A 108 -1.57 12.36 10.61
C LEU A 108 -0.56 12.09 11.72
N ASP A 109 0.14 10.97 11.63
CA ASP A 109 1.03 10.50 12.69
C ASP A 109 2.48 10.93 12.49
N TYR A 110 2.89 11.21 11.25
CA TYR A 110 4.27 11.53 10.90
C TYR A 110 4.39 12.81 10.08
N ALA A 111 5.38 13.64 10.45
CA ALA A 111 5.80 14.78 9.63
C ALA A 111 6.72 14.28 8.50
N VAL A 112 6.12 13.89 7.37
CA VAL A 112 6.83 13.32 6.22
C VAL A 112 7.29 14.42 5.28
N ALA A 113 8.57 14.40 4.86
CA ALA A 113 9.06 15.33 3.85
C ALA A 113 8.49 14.99 2.46
N THR A 114 8.45 15.97 1.55
CA THR A 114 7.80 15.80 0.24
C THR A 114 8.49 14.72 -0.61
N ASP A 115 9.82 14.67 -0.59
CA ASP A 115 10.62 13.66 -1.30
C ASP A 115 10.43 12.26 -0.71
N GLU A 116 10.32 12.15 0.62
CA GLU A 116 10.01 10.88 1.28
C GLU A 116 8.61 10.38 0.91
N MET A 117 7.65 11.30 0.87
CA MET A 117 6.27 11.02 0.48
C MET A 117 6.15 10.55 -0.97
N ASP A 118 6.92 11.13 -1.89
CA ASP A 118 6.92 10.70 -3.29
C ASP A 118 7.40 9.24 -3.46
N VAL A 119 8.45 8.84 -2.72
CA VAL A 119 8.94 7.45 -2.70
C VAL A 119 7.88 6.49 -2.17
N ILE A 120 7.23 6.85 -1.06
CA ILE A 120 6.18 6.03 -0.45
C ILE A 120 4.97 5.92 -1.38
N PHE A 121 4.56 7.03 -2.00
CA PHE A 121 3.48 7.07 -2.96
C PHE A 121 3.75 6.13 -4.15
N ASP A 122 4.92 6.24 -4.78
CA ASP A 122 5.27 5.43 -5.95
C ASP A 122 5.37 3.95 -5.58
N GLY A 123 5.91 3.65 -4.40
CA GLY A 123 5.96 2.31 -3.83
C GLY A 123 4.58 1.70 -3.61
N LEU A 124 3.67 2.42 -2.94
CA LEU A 124 2.28 1.98 -2.73
C LEU A 124 1.54 1.76 -4.04
N LEU A 125 1.68 2.69 -4.99
CA LEU A 125 1.05 2.56 -6.31
C LEU A 125 1.55 1.31 -7.05
N ASN A 126 2.86 1.06 -7.02
CA ASN A 126 3.44 -0.14 -7.62
C ASN A 126 2.98 -1.41 -6.89
N HIS A 127 2.94 -1.37 -5.56
CA HIS A 127 2.49 -2.48 -4.75
C HIS A 127 1.05 -2.87 -5.05
N MET A 128 0.13 -1.89 -5.09
CA MET A 128 -1.28 -2.16 -5.41
C MET A 128 -1.46 -2.75 -6.82
N LYS A 129 -0.73 -2.23 -7.81
CA LYS A 129 -0.81 -2.72 -9.20
C LYS A 129 -0.34 -4.16 -9.36
N ASN A 130 0.70 -4.55 -8.62
CA ASN A 130 1.31 -5.87 -8.77
C ASN A 130 0.76 -6.90 -7.78
N TYR A 131 0.31 -6.46 -6.60
CA TYR A 131 -0.02 -7.33 -5.48
C TYR A 131 -1.36 -6.99 -4.80
N GLY A 132 -1.91 -5.79 -5.00
CA GLY A 132 -3.18 -5.36 -4.39
C GLY A 132 -4.41 -6.12 -4.87
N GLY A 133 -4.34 -6.79 -6.02
CA GLY A 133 -5.38 -7.71 -6.54
C GLY A 133 -5.19 -9.17 -6.13
N ALA A 134 -4.13 -9.52 -5.39
CA ALA A 134 -3.86 -10.89 -4.99
C ALA A 134 -4.74 -11.32 -3.82
N ASN A 135 -6.03 -11.55 -4.10
CA ASN A 135 -6.83 -12.40 -3.23
C ASN A 135 -6.21 -13.81 -3.30
N PRO A 136 -5.69 -14.40 -2.20
CA PRO A 136 -5.15 -15.75 -2.21
C PRO A 136 -6.18 -16.79 -2.72
N LEU A 137 -7.47 -16.43 -2.64
CA LEU A 137 -8.59 -17.25 -3.08
C LEU A 137 -9.00 -17.04 -4.56
N ASP A 138 -8.80 -15.86 -5.17
CA ASP A 138 -9.11 -15.65 -6.61
C ASP A 138 -7.95 -16.03 -7.53
N ASN A 139 -6.71 -15.91 -7.05
CA ASN A 139 -5.52 -16.32 -7.80
C ASN A 139 -5.39 -17.85 -7.93
N ALA A 140 -6.20 -18.63 -7.22
CA ALA A 140 -6.30 -20.08 -7.43
C ALA A 140 -7.09 -20.45 -8.71
N GLN A 141 -7.92 -19.54 -9.25
CA GLN A 141 -8.79 -19.85 -10.39
C GLN A 141 -8.34 -19.24 -11.73
N ASN A 142 -7.59 -18.13 -11.73
CA ASN A 142 -7.29 -17.40 -12.98
C ASN A 142 -5.80 -17.20 -13.32
N ASN A 143 -4.86 -17.72 -12.52
CA ASN A 143 -3.44 -17.71 -12.87
C ASN A 143 -2.84 -19.11 -12.75
N THR A 144 -2.87 -19.85 -13.86
CA THR A 144 -2.32 -21.21 -14.02
C THR A 144 -0.79 -21.29 -13.84
N TYR A 145 -0.12 -20.22 -13.40
CA TYR A 145 1.34 -20.15 -13.28
C TYR A 145 1.86 -19.75 -11.89
N TYR A 146 1.02 -19.42 -10.90
CA TYR A 146 1.51 -19.01 -9.57
C TYR A 146 1.61 -20.14 -8.52
N TRP A 147 1.13 -21.34 -8.83
CA TRP A 147 1.09 -22.47 -7.87
C TRP A 147 1.94 -23.70 -8.25
N MET A 148 2.75 -23.61 -9.32
CA MET A 148 3.68 -24.69 -9.67
C MET A 148 5.11 -24.24 -9.39
N ASN A 149 5.55 -24.28 -8.13
CA ASN A 149 6.93 -24.68 -7.77
C ASN A 149 7.28 -24.72 -6.29
N ASN A 150 6.36 -24.46 -5.35
CA ASN A 150 6.64 -24.78 -3.94
C ASN A 150 6.21 -26.21 -3.64
N THR A 151 6.90 -27.17 -4.25
CA THR A 151 6.92 -28.54 -3.73
C THR A 151 7.97 -28.57 -2.63
N VAL A 152 7.48 -28.84 -1.43
CA VAL A 152 8.23 -29.10 -0.20
C VAL A 152 9.37 -30.10 -0.46
N HIS A 153 10.57 -29.74 -0.03
CA HIS A 153 11.58 -30.68 0.47
C HIS A 153 12.20 -30.10 1.74
#